data_AF-A0A317NJ83-F1
#
_entry.id   AF-A0A317NJ83-F1
#
_cell.length_a   1.000
_cell.length_b   1.000
_cell.length_c   1.000
_cell.angle_alpha   90.00
_cell.angle_beta   90.00
_cell.angle_gamma   90.00
#
_symmetry.space_group_name_H-M   'P 1'
#
loop_
_entity.id
_entity.type
_entity.pdbx_description
1 polymer ?
#
loop_
_entity_poly.entity_id
_entity_poly.type
_entity_poly.pdbx_seq_one_letter_code
_entity_poly.pdbx_strand_id
1 'polypeptide(L)'
;MTAIHDNLLATIEAERAIFRTFYKFFRIADTQESERFSECFTPDALIEYRIMPGPPVLFHGRDEFTEHMSRVPKARRSLVAHVIGQASIEWNGDKPLLTAYATVWHWFSSTASTDVGRPADWTVIGLVQDEFEQYEGEWLISHRDVRHVAGKVAAGRGPI
;
A
#
# COMPACT_ATOMS: atom_id res chain seq x y z
N MET A 1 -6.54 36.52 11.17
CA MET A 1 -5.24 35.80 11.12
C MET A 1 -5.34 34.42 11.77
N THR A 2 -5.97 34.28 12.93
CA THR A 2 -6.17 32.99 13.64
C THR A 2 -6.87 31.92 12.78
N ALA A 3 -8.03 32.20 12.19
CA ALA A 3 -8.78 31.20 11.40
C ALA A 3 -8.01 30.61 10.19
N ILE A 4 -7.09 31.37 9.57
CA ILE A 4 -6.25 30.86 8.47
C ILE A 4 -5.13 29.96 9.02
N HIS A 5 -4.58 30.29 10.20
CA HIS A 5 -3.57 29.47 10.85
C HIS A 5 -4.17 28.19 11.42
N ASP A 6 -5.38 28.25 11.96
CA ASP A 6 -6.12 27.10 12.49
C ASP A 6 -6.47 26.11 11.36
N ASN A 7 -6.85 26.63 10.18
CA ASN A 7 -7.11 25.82 8.99
C ASN A 7 -5.82 25.16 8.48
N LEU A 8 -4.72 25.91 8.36
CA LEU A 8 -3.43 25.37 7.94
C LEU A 8 -2.89 24.30 8.90
N LEU A 9 -3.00 24.53 10.22
CA LEU A 9 -2.57 23.55 11.21
C LEU A 9 -3.38 22.26 11.09
N ALA A 10 -4.71 22.36 10.98
CA ALA A 10 -5.57 21.21 10.78
C ALA A 10 -5.24 20.42 9.50
N THR A 11 -4.93 21.11 8.40
CA THR A 11 -4.47 20.47 7.15
C THR A 11 -3.16 19.72 7.36
N ILE A 12 -2.16 20.33 8.02
CA ILE A 12 -0.86 19.69 8.29
C ILE A 12 -1.03 18.46 9.20
N GLU A 13 -1.89 18.56 10.22
CA GLU A 13 -2.20 17.44 11.11
C GLU A 13 -2.88 16.28 10.37
N ALA A 14 -3.84 16.61 9.50
CA ALA A 14 -4.52 15.65 8.63
C ALA A 14 -3.54 14.96 7.67
N GLU A 15 -2.72 15.72 6.95
CA GLU A 15 -1.70 15.17 6.05
C GLU A 15 -0.72 14.25 6.78
N ARG A 16 -0.30 14.63 8.00
CA ARG A 16 0.55 13.79 8.82
C ARG A 16 -0.13 12.48 9.22
N ALA A 17 -1.42 12.52 9.55
CA ALA A 17 -2.20 11.32 9.84
C ALA A 17 -2.36 10.43 8.59
N ILE A 18 -2.67 11.03 7.44
CA ILE A 18 -2.75 10.34 6.14
C ILE A 18 -1.44 9.63 5.82
N PHE A 19 -0.29 10.33 5.91
CA PHE A 19 1.01 9.70 5.70
C PHE A 19 1.28 8.55 6.68
N ARG A 20 0.87 8.67 7.95
CA ARG A 20 1.02 7.59 8.92
C ARG A 20 0.23 6.35 8.49
N THR A 21 -1.03 6.49 8.10
CA THR A 21 -1.87 5.40 7.60
C THR A 21 -1.29 4.78 6.33
N PHE A 22 -0.89 5.62 5.38
CA PHE A 22 -0.27 5.21 4.13
C PHE A 22 0.99 4.37 4.35
N TYR A 23 1.94 4.85 5.16
CA TYR A 23 3.17 4.09 5.45
C TYR A 23 2.94 2.89 6.37
N LYS A 24 1.91 2.92 7.22
CA LYS A 24 1.50 1.78 8.04
C LYS A 24 1.06 0.61 7.18
N PHE A 25 0.31 0.86 6.10
CA PHE A 25 -0.09 -0.19 5.15
C PHE A 25 1.13 -0.96 4.63
N PHE A 26 2.16 -0.27 4.12
CA PHE A 26 3.33 -0.94 3.57
C PHE A 26 4.13 -1.66 4.63
N ARG A 27 4.21 -1.11 5.84
CA ARG A 27 4.85 -1.79 6.96
C ARG A 27 4.16 -3.10 7.28
N ILE A 28 2.82 -3.13 7.32
CA ILE A 28 2.03 -4.35 7.54
C ILE A 28 2.33 -5.39 6.44
N ALA A 29 2.43 -4.96 5.18
CA ALA A 29 2.79 -5.85 4.07
C ALA A 29 4.20 -6.44 4.24
N ASP A 30 5.19 -5.59 4.54
CA ASP A 30 6.60 -5.96 4.67
C ASP A 30 6.86 -6.86 5.90
N THR A 31 6.17 -6.61 7.03
CA THR A 31 6.26 -7.45 8.24
C THR A 31 5.32 -8.66 8.23
N GLN A 32 4.54 -8.81 7.16
CA GLN A 32 3.55 -9.87 6.93
C GLN A 32 2.52 -9.99 8.06
N GLU A 33 2.10 -8.87 8.65
CA GLU A 33 1.03 -8.78 9.65
C GLU A 33 -0.34 -8.60 8.99
N SER A 34 -0.62 -9.39 7.93
CA SER A 34 -1.76 -9.18 7.02
C SER A 34 -3.13 -9.04 7.71
N GLU A 35 -3.30 -9.64 8.89
CA GLU A 35 -4.50 -9.52 9.72
C GLU A 35 -4.82 -8.08 10.13
N ARG A 36 -3.83 -7.18 10.03
CA ARG A 36 -3.93 -5.76 10.42
C ARG A 36 -4.28 -4.83 9.27
N PHE A 37 -4.46 -5.34 8.04
CA PHE A 37 -4.76 -4.48 6.90
C PHE A 37 -6.06 -3.67 7.09
N SER A 38 -7.05 -4.22 7.80
CA SER A 38 -8.29 -3.52 8.13
C SER A 38 -8.07 -2.23 8.93
N GLU A 39 -6.94 -2.08 9.62
CA GLU A 39 -6.59 -0.85 10.35
C GLU A 39 -6.24 0.34 9.44
N CYS A 40 -6.14 0.14 8.11
CA CYS A 40 -5.75 1.18 7.16
C CYS A 40 -6.89 1.66 6.26
N PHE A 41 -8.02 0.95 6.25
CA PHE A 41 -9.11 1.16 5.29
C PHE A 41 -10.42 1.47 5.99
N THR A 42 -11.27 2.30 5.37
CA THR A 42 -12.66 2.44 5.79
C THR A 42 -13.40 1.10 5.60
N PRO A 43 -14.49 0.83 6.35
CA PRO A 43 -15.21 -0.44 6.23
C PRO A 43 -15.66 -0.78 4.81
N ASP A 44 -16.04 0.24 4.05
CA ASP A 44 -16.59 0.19 2.69
C ASP A 44 -15.57 0.50 1.59
N ALA A 45 -14.27 0.54 1.94
CA ALA A 45 -13.23 0.96 1.01
C ALA A 45 -13.22 0.14 -0.30
N LEU A 46 -13.10 0.82 -1.43
CA LEU A 46 -12.84 0.18 -2.71
C LEU A 46 -11.34 -0.03 -2.89
N ILE A 47 -10.90 -1.25 -3.23
CA ILE A 47 -9.47 -1.54 -3.36
C ILE A 47 -9.23 -2.25 -4.70
N GLU A 48 -8.41 -1.63 -5.55
CA GLU A 48 -8.13 -2.08 -6.91
C GLU A 48 -6.63 -2.27 -7.16
N TYR A 49 -6.26 -3.43 -7.69
CA TYR A 49 -4.89 -3.72 -8.12
C TYR A 49 -4.86 -4.11 -9.60
N ARG A 50 -4.10 -3.34 -10.39
CA ARG A 50 -3.87 -3.46 -11.84
C ARG A 50 -2.38 -3.68 -12.14
N ILE A 51 -1.76 -4.53 -11.33
CA ILE A 51 -0.32 -4.82 -11.38
C ILE A 51 -0.01 -6.10 -12.17
N MET A 52 -0.83 -7.15 -12.00
CA MET A 52 -0.64 -8.41 -12.72
C MET A 52 -1.37 -8.40 -14.09
N PRO A 53 -0.91 -9.18 -15.08
CA PRO A 53 -1.66 -9.37 -16.32
C PRO A 53 -3.04 -9.95 -16.06
N GLY A 54 -4.07 -9.40 -16.73
CA GLY A 54 -5.45 -9.85 -16.60
C GLY A 54 -6.40 -8.74 -16.15
N PRO A 55 -7.64 -9.08 -15.76
CA PRO A 55 -8.56 -8.10 -15.19
C PRO A 55 -8.04 -7.56 -13.85
N PRO A 56 -8.44 -6.34 -13.45
CA PRO A 56 -8.15 -5.80 -12.13
C PRO A 56 -8.61 -6.76 -11.03
N VAL A 57 -7.82 -6.87 -9.96
CA VAL A 57 -8.27 -7.50 -8.71
C VAL A 57 -8.97 -6.44 -7.90
N LEU A 58 -10.21 -6.71 -7.50
CA LEU A 58 -11.10 -5.78 -6.81
C LEU A 58 -11.51 -6.37 -5.47
N PHE A 59 -11.61 -5.52 -4.46
CA PHE A 59 -12.18 -5.86 -3.15
C PHE A 59 -13.14 -4.76 -2.72
N HIS A 60 -14.27 -5.15 -2.13
CA HIS A 60 -15.32 -4.29 -1.64
C HIS A 60 -15.33 -4.32 -0.10
N GLY A 61 -14.56 -3.42 0.48
CA GLY A 61 -14.43 -3.27 1.91
C GLY A 61 -13.16 -3.91 2.47
N ARG A 62 -12.76 -3.40 3.64
CA ARG A 62 -11.50 -3.77 4.29
C ARG A 62 -11.44 -5.23 4.71
N ASP A 63 -12.57 -5.84 5.02
CA ASP A 63 -12.64 -7.20 5.54
C ASP A 63 -12.36 -8.21 4.42
N GLU A 64 -12.94 -8.01 3.23
CA GLU A 64 -12.69 -8.84 2.05
C GLU A 64 -11.20 -8.83 1.67
N PHE A 65 -10.61 -7.64 1.64
CA PHE A 65 -9.18 -7.48 1.37
C PHE A 65 -8.31 -8.16 2.45
N THR A 66 -8.63 -7.94 3.73
CA THR A 66 -7.87 -8.50 4.85
C THR A 66 -7.93 -10.02 4.87
N GLU A 67 -9.09 -10.60 4.62
CA GLU A 67 -9.27 -12.05 4.50
C GLU A 67 -8.44 -12.61 3.37
N HIS A 68 -8.51 -11.99 2.17
CA HIS A 68 -7.73 -12.41 1.02
C HIS A 68 -6.22 -12.42 1.31
N MET A 69 -5.71 -11.32 1.87
CA MET A 69 -4.29 -11.15 2.19
C MET A 69 -3.82 -12.06 3.33
N SER A 70 -4.75 -12.52 4.17
CA SER A 70 -4.46 -13.36 5.33
C SER A 70 -4.61 -14.85 5.06
N ARG A 71 -5.25 -15.24 3.95
CA ARG A 71 -5.57 -16.64 3.60
C ARG A 71 -4.37 -17.60 3.63
N VAL A 72 -3.18 -17.12 3.24
CA VAL A 72 -1.95 -17.92 3.29
C VAL A 72 -1.31 -17.80 4.68
N PRO A 73 -0.97 -18.91 5.37
CA PRO A 73 -0.27 -18.85 6.65
C PRO A 73 1.04 -18.07 6.55
N LYS A 74 1.38 -17.28 7.58
CA LYS A 74 2.58 -16.41 7.59
C LYS A 74 3.86 -17.15 7.17
N ALA A 75 4.08 -18.36 7.68
CA ALA A 75 5.24 -19.20 7.34
C ALA A 75 5.37 -19.59 5.85
N ARG A 76 4.32 -19.39 5.05
CA ARG A 76 4.29 -19.70 3.61
C ARG A 76 4.17 -18.45 2.73
N ARG A 77 4.06 -17.26 3.32
CA ARG A 77 3.94 -16.00 2.58
C ARG A 77 5.30 -15.65 1.96
N SER A 78 5.29 -15.27 0.70
CA SER A 78 6.44 -14.68 0.02
C SER A 78 6.87 -13.40 0.75
N LEU A 79 8.18 -13.14 0.81
CA LEU A 79 8.70 -11.89 1.35
C LEU A 79 8.54 -10.79 0.29
N VAL A 80 8.25 -9.59 0.78
CA VAL A 80 8.17 -8.37 -0.02
C VAL A 80 8.91 -7.25 0.70
N ALA A 81 9.39 -6.29 -0.07
CA ALA A 81 9.93 -5.04 0.47
C ALA A 81 9.46 -3.88 -0.40
N HIS A 82 8.79 -2.90 0.21
CA HIS A 82 8.30 -1.72 -0.47
C HIS A 82 9.24 -0.53 -0.23
N VAL A 83 9.72 0.07 -1.31
CA VAL A 83 10.41 1.37 -1.29
C VAL A 83 9.47 2.40 -1.90
N ILE A 84 9.00 3.31 -1.05
CA ILE A 84 8.00 4.32 -1.41
C ILE A 84 8.69 5.65 -1.68
N GLY A 85 8.28 6.32 -2.76
CA GLY A 85 8.86 7.59 -3.19
C GLY A 85 7.85 8.53 -3.82
N GLN A 86 8.22 9.81 -3.88
CA GLN A 86 7.45 10.88 -4.54
C GLN A 86 5.99 10.94 -4.07
N ALA A 87 5.76 10.70 -2.78
CA ALA A 87 4.44 10.78 -2.18
C ALA A 87 4.01 12.25 -2.07
N SER A 88 2.80 12.56 -2.52
CA SER A 88 2.20 13.88 -2.49
C SER A 88 0.73 13.77 -2.14
N ILE A 89 0.18 14.80 -1.49
CA ILE A 89 -1.24 14.89 -1.14
C ILE A 89 -1.82 16.09 -1.86
N GLU A 90 -2.93 15.87 -2.57
CA GLU A 90 -3.72 16.91 -3.21
C GLU A 90 -5.09 16.98 -2.54
N TRP A 91 -5.48 18.18 -2.11
CA TRP A 91 -6.78 18.43 -1.52
C TRP A 91 -7.79 18.83 -2.59
N ASN A 92 -8.66 17.89 -2.97
CA ASN A 92 -9.77 18.12 -3.90
C ASN A 92 -11.11 18.05 -3.15
N GLY A 93 -11.37 19.08 -2.33
CA GLY A 93 -12.50 19.08 -1.39
C GLY A 93 -12.18 18.30 -0.10
N ASP A 94 -13.16 17.56 0.42
CA ASP A 94 -13.05 16.88 1.72
C ASP A 94 -12.29 15.55 1.67
N LYS A 95 -12.02 15.03 0.46
CA LYS A 95 -11.31 13.77 0.25
C LYS A 95 -9.92 14.03 -0.34
N PRO A 96 -8.86 14.10 0.49
CA PRO A 96 -7.51 14.24 -0.01
C PRO A 96 -7.09 12.99 -0.80
N LEU A 97 -6.42 13.24 -1.93
CA LEU A 97 -5.84 12.23 -2.80
C LEU A 97 -4.34 12.17 -2.55
N LEU A 98 -3.84 11.03 -2.08
CA LEU A 98 -2.41 10.75 -2.02
C LEU A 98 -1.98 10.00 -3.27
N THR A 99 -0.96 10.51 -3.95
CA THR A 99 -0.29 9.80 -5.05
C THR A 99 1.16 9.51 -4.70
N ALA A 100 1.62 8.28 -4.94
CA ALA A 100 2.99 7.87 -4.68
C ALA A 100 3.46 6.78 -5.65
N TYR A 101 4.78 6.67 -5.81
CA TYR A 101 5.42 5.54 -6.49
C TYR A 101 5.85 4.50 -5.46
N ALA A 102 5.58 3.23 -5.76
CA ALA A 102 6.03 2.10 -4.96
C ALA A 102 6.91 1.18 -5.82
N THR A 103 8.19 1.07 -5.47
CA THR A 103 9.06 0.03 -6.00
C THR A 103 8.99 -1.16 -5.06
N VAL A 104 8.54 -2.31 -5.56
CA VAL A 104 8.33 -3.50 -4.75
C VAL A 104 9.28 -4.59 -5.19
N TRP A 105 9.97 -5.19 -4.24
CA TRP A 105 10.87 -6.33 -4.43
C TRP A 105 10.20 -7.57 -3.87
N HIS A 106 10.20 -8.66 -4.62
CA HIS A 106 9.49 -9.89 -4.27
C HIS A 106 10.44 -11.10 -4.24
N TRP A 107 10.28 -11.93 -3.21
CA TRP A 107 10.96 -13.21 -3.08
C TRP A 107 9.92 -14.33 -2.96
N PHE A 108 9.89 -15.25 -3.92
CA PHE A 108 9.11 -16.48 -3.84
C PHE A 108 9.49 -17.27 -2.59
N SER A 109 8.48 -17.86 -1.96
CA SER A 109 8.66 -18.83 -0.88
C SER A 109 9.29 -20.11 -1.45
N SER A 110 10.62 -20.21 -1.42
CA SER A 110 11.33 -21.45 -1.76
C SER A 110 11.37 -22.37 -0.54
N THR A 111 11.04 -23.65 -0.72
CA THR A 111 11.26 -24.70 0.30
C THR A 111 12.74 -25.11 0.41
N ALA A 112 13.60 -24.64 -0.51
CA ALA A 112 14.91 -25.24 -0.77
C ALA A 112 16.11 -24.38 -0.33
N SER A 113 15.92 -23.14 0.13
CA SER A 113 17.07 -22.34 0.58
C SER A 113 16.72 -21.39 1.71
N THR A 114 17.46 -21.53 2.81
CA THR A 114 17.57 -20.60 3.94
C THR A 114 18.56 -19.47 3.63
N ASP A 115 18.70 -19.09 2.36
CA ASP A 115 19.79 -18.24 1.90
C ASP A 115 19.49 -16.77 2.22
N VAL A 116 19.78 -16.41 3.46
CA VAL A 116 19.68 -15.05 3.99
C VAL A 116 20.57 -14.15 3.14
N GLY A 117 19.96 -13.31 2.31
CA GLY A 117 20.67 -12.34 1.46
C GLY A 117 20.61 -12.60 -0.05
N ARG A 118 19.85 -13.60 -0.53
CA ARG A 118 19.68 -13.82 -1.97
C ARG A 118 18.98 -12.63 -2.66
N PRO A 119 19.26 -12.36 -3.95
CA PRO A 119 18.53 -11.36 -4.74
C PRO A 119 17.02 -11.62 -4.80
N ALA A 120 16.25 -10.55 -4.98
CA ALA A 120 14.82 -10.64 -5.27
C ALA A 120 14.58 -11.40 -6.58
N ASP A 121 13.52 -12.18 -6.63
CA ASP A 121 13.15 -12.92 -7.84
C ASP A 121 12.59 -11.98 -8.90
N TRP A 122 11.85 -10.96 -8.46
CA TRP A 122 11.29 -9.96 -9.35
C TRP A 122 10.98 -8.63 -8.65
N THR A 123 10.87 -7.57 -9.44
CA THR A 123 10.48 -6.24 -8.99
C THR A 123 9.48 -5.57 -9.93
N VAL A 124 8.64 -4.72 -9.36
CA VAL A 124 7.64 -3.91 -10.06
C VAL A 124 7.65 -2.48 -9.53
N ILE A 125 7.35 -1.52 -10.42
CA ILE A 125 7.11 -0.12 -10.05
C ILE A 125 5.62 0.17 -10.29
N GLY A 126 4.92 0.43 -9.19
CA GLY A 126 3.51 0.82 -9.19
C GLY A 126 3.32 2.31 -8.90
N LEU A 127 2.25 2.87 -9.44
CA LEU A 127 1.63 4.11 -9.02
C LEU A 127 0.51 3.73 -8.05
N VAL A 128 0.56 4.28 -6.84
CA VAL A 128 -0.48 4.13 -5.82
C VAL A 128 -1.23 5.44 -5.76
N GLN A 129 -2.54 5.37 -5.92
CA GLN A 129 -3.46 6.49 -5.76
C GLN A 129 -4.48 6.10 -4.69
N ASP A 130 -4.46 6.83 -3.58
CA ASP A 130 -5.31 6.57 -2.42
C ASP A 130 -6.15 7.81 -2.10
N GLU A 131 -7.47 7.67 -2.09
CA GLU A 131 -8.37 8.64 -1.49
C GLU A 131 -8.52 8.34 0.01
N PHE A 132 -8.52 9.39 0.82
CA PHE A 132 -8.66 9.27 2.28
C PHE A 132 -9.93 9.96 2.79
N GLU A 133 -10.49 9.39 3.85
CA GLU A 133 -11.65 9.92 4.55
C GLU A 133 -11.44 9.82 6.07
N GLN A 134 -12.06 10.73 6.81
CA GLN A 134 -12.14 10.59 8.26
C GLN A 134 -13.18 9.54 8.63
N TYR A 135 -12.75 8.55 9.40
CA TYR A 135 -13.60 7.52 9.96
C TYR A 135 -13.24 7.34 11.44
N GLU A 136 -14.21 7.57 12.33
CA GLU A 136 -14.04 7.46 13.79
C GLU A 136 -12.85 8.26 14.35
N GLY A 137 -12.54 9.41 13.73
CA GLY A 137 -11.43 10.29 14.15
C GLY A 137 -10.06 9.95 13.55
N GLU A 138 -9.97 8.89 12.74
CA GLU A 138 -8.75 8.49 12.02
C GLU A 138 -8.89 8.78 10.53
N TRP A 139 -7.78 9.13 9.87
CA TRP A 139 -7.74 9.25 8.41
C TRP A 139 -7.40 7.88 7.81
N LEU A 140 -8.39 7.26 7.16
CA LEU A 140 -8.30 5.93 6.56
C LEU A 140 -8.46 6.00 5.04
N ILE A 141 -7.93 5.00 4.34
CA ILE A 141 -8.04 4.88 2.89
C ILE A 141 -9.47 4.43 2.55
N SER A 142 -10.20 5.23 1.77
CA SER A 142 -11.56 4.89 1.30
C SER A 142 -11.57 4.38 -0.14
N HIS A 143 -10.56 4.75 -0.94
CA HIS A 143 -10.34 4.14 -2.25
C HIS A 143 -8.85 3.97 -2.47
N ARG A 144 -8.44 2.81 -2.95
CA ARG A 144 -7.08 2.53 -3.41
C ARG A 144 -7.12 2.04 -4.84
N ASP A 145 -6.30 2.64 -5.69
CA ASP A 145 -6.00 2.15 -7.03
C ASP A 145 -4.49 2.05 -7.26
N VAL A 146 -4.04 0.84 -7.56
CA VAL A 146 -2.63 0.55 -7.78
C VAL A 146 -2.40 0.07 -9.21
N ARG A 147 -1.62 0.81 -9.98
CA ARG A 147 -1.36 0.54 -11.41
C ARG A 147 0.12 0.43 -11.69
N HIS A 148 0.53 -0.31 -12.72
CA HIS A 148 1.92 -0.32 -13.16
C HIS A 148 2.26 1.00 -13.87
N VAL A 149 3.45 1.56 -13.60
CA VAL A 149 3.90 2.83 -14.23
C VAL A 149 4.53 2.57 -15.59
N ALA A 150 5.35 1.52 -15.68
CA ALA A 150 6.03 1.13 -16.92
C ALA A 150 6.48 -0.34 -16.85
N GLY A 151 6.35 -1.06 -17.98
CA GLY A 151 6.83 -2.44 -18.11
C GLY A 151 6.04 -3.47 -17.29
N LYS A 152 6.25 -4.76 -17.59
CA LYS A 152 5.46 -5.86 -17.01
C LYS A 152 6.11 -6.59 -15.84
N VAL A 153 7.36 -6.26 -15.45
CA VAL A 153 8.18 -6.80 -14.32
C VAL A 153 9.65 -6.87 -14.77
N ALA A 154 10.60 -6.56 -13.87
CA ALA A 154 12.01 -6.95 -14.03
C ALA A 154 12.29 -8.18 -13.14
N ALA A 155 12.71 -9.29 -13.75
CA ALA A 155 13.08 -10.52 -13.04
C ALA A 155 14.61 -10.56 -12.87
N GLY A 156 15.09 -10.78 -11.65
CA GLY A 156 16.51 -10.83 -11.34
C GLY A 156 17.11 -12.21 -11.58
N ARG A 157 18.39 -12.26 -11.96
CA ARG A 157 19.27 -13.43 -11.79
C ARG A 157 20.44 -13.00 -10.93
N GLY A 158 20.86 -13.80 -9.95
CA GLY A 158 21.97 -13.44 -9.06
C GLY A 158 23.30 -13.29 -9.80
N PRO A 159 24.29 -12.62 -9.19
CA PRO A 159 25.64 -12.55 -9.74
C PRO A 159 26.21 -13.97 -9.91
N ILE A 160 26.81 -14.22 -11.08
CA ILE A 160 27.57 -15.44 -11.39
C ILE A 160 28.91 -15.38 -10.65
#